data_AF-A0A7K1SSV4-F1
#
_entry.id   AF-A0A7K1SSV4-F1
#
_cell.length_a   1.000
_cell.length_b   1.000
_cell.length_c   1.000
_cell.angle_alpha   90.00
_cell.angle_beta   90.00
_cell.angle_gamma   90.00
#
_symmetry.space_group_name_H-M   'P 1'
#
loop_
_entity.id
_entity.type
_entity.pdbx_description
1 polymer ?
#
loop_
_entity_poly.entity_id
_entity_poly.type
_entity_poly.pdbx_seq_one_letter_code
_entity_poly.pdbx_strand_id
1 'polypeptide(L)'
;MEAGNLILSKPEKAIKTEIRLTGSKSECNRALVIAALSERKVKVENLSEAADTITLAGVLEGRSGSGERGSGQEPVPLTPHLAPEINIGPAGTAMRFLTAFFTLQKQHQVILTGTERMKQRPIGILVDALRTLGAEISYEEKEGFPPIKITGGFEQKTAEINIKGDISSQYITALLLVASQLPLGLNLHIEGELTSRPYVEMTLSMLQQCGIRHQWNGNVISIKNQPFQPATIYVEPDWSAASYWYAIAALCDEAEIFLPGLTLYSLQGDSTITEIMANFGITSQFKDGGVWLRKEPKVVVRKIFDFKTCPDLAQTVIVVCAALGHDASFTGLETLKIKETDRVKALQTELAKIGVELVEKGQVYKLNCAKRSIPEKVFINTYEDHRMAMAFAPLALIIPEVEIEDFNVVEKSYPGFWDDLKKAGFKVTY
;
A
#
# COMPACT_ATOMS: atom_id res chain seq x y z
N MET A 1 18.35 11.26 8.93
CA MET A 1 19.45 10.79 8.08
C MET A 1 19.54 11.75 6.91
N GLU A 2 20.73 12.10 6.45
CA GLU A 2 20.87 12.94 5.26
C GLU A 2 20.29 12.19 4.05
N ALA A 3 19.47 12.89 3.26
CA ALA A 3 18.99 12.36 1.99
C ALA A 3 20.20 12.13 1.07
N GLY A 4 20.31 10.93 0.51
CA GLY A 4 21.43 10.54 -0.34
C GLY A 4 21.00 9.51 -1.37
N ASN A 5 21.75 9.41 -2.44
CA ASN A 5 21.56 8.36 -3.43
C ASN A 5 22.19 7.06 -2.91
N LEU A 6 21.81 5.93 -3.48
CA LEU A 6 22.52 4.67 -3.24
C LEU A 6 22.89 4.04 -4.58
N ILE A 7 24.01 3.30 -4.60
CA ILE A 7 24.47 2.54 -5.75
C ILE A 7 24.33 1.04 -5.48
N LEU A 8 23.67 0.33 -6.40
CA LEU A 8 23.47 -1.12 -6.38
C LEU A 8 24.27 -1.81 -7.47
N SER A 9 24.85 -2.97 -7.12
CA SER A 9 25.35 -3.94 -8.10
C SER A 9 25.20 -5.37 -7.58
N LYS A 10 24.86 -6.32 -8.47
CA LYS A 10 24.84 -7.76 -8.19
C LYS A 10 25.33 -8.53 -9.42
N PRO A 11 26.66 -8.69 -9.61
CA PRO A 11 27.20 -9.36 -10.79
C PRO A 11 26.92 -10.87 -10.80
N GLU A 12 26.81 -11.50 -9.63
CA GLU A 12 26.47 -12.91 -9.52
C GLU A 12 24.96 -13.11 -9.63
N LYS A 13 24.52 -13.89 -10.62
CA LYS A 13 23.10 -14.13 -10.91
C LYS A 13 22.49 -15.36 -10.22
N ALA A 14 23.24 -15.96 -9.30
CA ALA A 14 22.73 -16.97 -8.38
C ALA A 14 22.30 -16.30 -7.07
N ILE A 15 21.17 -16.73 -6.52
CA ILE A 15 20.68 -16.27 -5.22
C ILE A 15 20.11 -17.42 -4.39
N LYS A 16 20.56 -17.51 -3.14
CA LYS A 16 20.01 -18.40 -2.12
C LYS A 16 19.90 -17.64 -0.81
N THR A 17 18.69 -17.35 -0.37
CA THR A 17 18.48 -16.52 0.84
C THR A 17 17.12 -16.77 1.49
N GLU A 18 16.99 -16.38 2.76
CA GLU A 18 15.73 -16.27 3.50
C GLU A 18 15.50 -14.80 3.85
N ILE A 19 14.34 -14.25 3.50
CA ILE A 19 13.99 -12.86 3.79
C ILE A 19 12.68 -12.78 4.56
N ARG A 20 12.75 -12.20 5.76
CA ARG A 20 11.59 -11.98 6.62
C ARG A 20 10.97 -10.63 6.29
N LEU A 21 9.87 -10.67 5.54
CA LEU A 21 9.12 -9.47 5.19
C LEU A 21 8.44 -8.88 6.44
N THR A 22 8.33 -7.57 6.49
CA THR A 22 7.53 -6.87 7.50
C THR A 22 6.04 -7.16 7.31
N GLY A 23 5.24 -6.91 8.35
CA GLY A 23 3.78 -7.00 8.26
C GLY A 23 3.20 -6.09 7.18
N SER A 24 2.09 -6.52 6.58
CA SER A 24 1.36 -5.80 5.54
C SER A 24 0.93 -4.44 6.04
N LYS A 25 1.40 -3.37 5.39
CA LYS A 25 1.00 -2.01 5.76
C LYS A 25 -0.51 -1.82 5.65
N SER A 26 -1.12 -2.42 4.63
CA SER A 26 -2.54 -2.32 4.33
C SER A 26 -3.40 -2.97 5.41
N GLU A 27 -3.03 -4.15 5.88
CA GLU A 27 -3.72 -4.81 7.00
C GLU A 27 -3.43 -4.09 8.31
N CYS A 28 -2.16 -3.79 8.58
CA CYS A 28 -1.76 -3.18 9.83
C CYS A 28 -2.51 -1.86 10.11
N ASN A 29 -2.65 -1.00 9.09
CA ASN A 29 -3.37 0.26 9.26
C ASN A 29 -4.87 0.07 9.52
N ARG A 30 -5.50 -0.97 8.95
CA ARG A 30 -6.89 -1.33 9.27
C ARG A 30 -7.01 -1.90 10.68
N ALA A 31 -6.11 -2.80 11.04
CA ALA A 31 -6.08 -3.45 12.35
C ALA A 31 -5.91 -2.42 13.48
N LEU A 32 -5.04 -1.41 13.29
CA LEU A 32 -4.84 -0.33 14.26
C LEU A 32 -6.11 0.50 14.47
N VAL A 33 -6.81 0.87 13.40
CA VAL A 33 -8.08 1.62 13.49
C VAL A 33 -9.17 0.77 14.14
N ILE A 34 -9.28 -0.52 13.77
CA ILE A 34 -10.21 -1.46 14.42
C ILE A 34 -9.90 -1.58 15.91
N ALA A 35 -8.63 -1.74 16.29
CA ALA A 35 -8.20 -1.84 17.67
C ALA A 35 -8.56 -0.58 18.47
N ALA A 36 -8.35 0.61 17.89
CA ALA A 36 -8.73 1.88 18.49
C ALA A 36 -10.25 2.02 18.67
N LEU A 37 -11.03 1.74 17.62
CA LEU A 37 -12.50 1.80 17.67
C LEU A 37 -13.13 0.73 18.58
N SER A 38 -12.45 -0.39 18.78
CA SER A 38 -12.90 -1.47 19.66
C SER A 38 -12.66 -1.23 21.15
N GLU A 39 -12.12 -0.06 21.53
CA GLU A 39 -11.65 0.23 22.89
C GLU A 39 -10.67 -0.84 23.38
N ARG A 40 -9.73 -1.25 22.50
CA ARG A 40 -8.69 -2.26 22.76
C ARG A 40 -9.20 -3.69 23.05
N LYS A 41 -10.48 -4.00 22.76
CA LYS A 41 -10.97 -5.40 22.75
C LYS A 41 -10.27 -6.24 21.68
N VAL A 42 -9.88 -5.61 20.57
CA VAL A 42 -9.10 -6.24 19.51
C VAL A 42 -7.62 -5.96 19.71
N LYS A 43 -6.81 -7.02 19.78
CA LYS A 43 -5.35 -6.97 19.79
C LYS A 43 -4.80 -7.12 18.38
N VAL A 44 -3.62 -6.55 18.13
CA VAL A 44 -2.93 -6.66 16.84
C VAL A 44 -1.55 -7.24 17.07
N GLU A 45 -1.20 -8.27 16.30
CA GLU A 45 0.11 -8.91 16.31
C GLU A 45 0.80 -8.75 14.94
N ASN A 46 2.14 -8.83 14.94
CA ASN A 46 2.99 -8.68 13.75
C ASN A 46 2.85 -7.30 13.04
N LEU A 47 2.89 -6.22 13.82
CA LEU A 47 2.78 -4.85 13.28
C LEU A 47 3.85 -4.56 12.23
N SER A 48 3.46 -3.83 11.18
CA SER A 48 4.39 -3.33 10.17
C SER A 48 5.33 -2.27 10.77
N GLU A 49 6.60 -2.29 10.35
CA GLU A 49 7.57 -1.25 10.70
C GLU A 49 7.55 -0.07 9.71
N ALA A 50 6.63 -0.08 8.75
CA ALA A 50 6.42 1.00 7.80
C ALA A 50 6.20 2.35 8.51
N ALA A 51 6.84 3.41 8.03
CA ALA A 51 6.69 4.76 8.60
C ALA A 51 5.21 5.20 8.66
N ASP A 52 4.42 4.93 7.61
CA ASP A 52 2.98 5.18 7.57
C ASP A 52 2.23 4.52 8.74
N THR A 53 2.60 3.28 9.10
CA THR A 53 1.99 2.51 10.18
C THR A 53 2.40 3.05 11.54
N ILE A 54 3.67 3.39 11.71
CA ILE A 54 4.19 4.00 12.95
C ILE A 54 3.51 5.34 13.20
N THR A 55 3.39 6.19 12.17
CA THR A 55 2.67 7.47 12.27
C THR A 55 1.22 7.27 12.69
N LEU A 56 0.50 6.34 12.05
CA LEU A 56 -0.90 6.06 12.40
C LEU A 56 -1.05 5.54 13.84
N ALA A 57 -0.19 4.60 14.25
CA ALA A 57 -0.19 4.06 15.61
C ALA A 57 0.06 5.16 16.64
N GLY A 58 1.05 6.03 16.41
CA GLY A 58 1.35 7.17 17.27
C GLY A 58 0.15 8.09 17.46
N VAL A 59 -0.54 8.44 16.37
CA VAL A 59 -1.76 9.26 16.42
C VAL A 59 -2.87 8.57 17.23
N LEU A 60 -3.13 7.28 16.99
CA LEU A 60 -4.16 6.52 17.69
C LEU A 60 -3.84 6.23 19.16
N GLU A 61 -2.57 6.35 19.56
CA GLU A 61 -2.10 6.26 20.95
C GLU A 61 -2.05 7.62 21.66
N GLY A 62 -2.44 8.72 20.99
CA GLY A 62 -2.35 10.06 21.55
C GLY A 62 -0.92 10.63 21.62
N ARG A 63 0.04 9.98 20.96
CA ARG A 63 1.42 10.45 20.84
C ARG A 63 1.50 11.46 19.71
N SER A 64 1.38 12.73 20.04
CA SER A 64 1.50 13.82 19.08
C SER A 64 2.98 14.07 18.74
N GLY A 65 3.44 13.63 17.58
CA GLY A 65 4.72 14.05 16.98
C GLY A 65 5.95 13.16 17.26
N SER A 66 6.67 12.85 16.17
CA SER A 66 8.01 12.23 16.09
C SER A 66 8.27 10.93 16.89
N GLY A 67 8.00 9.80 16.24
CA GLY A 67 8.97 8.70 16.02
C GLY A 67 9.68 7.97 17.17
N GLU A 68 9.55 8.34 18.44
CA GLU A 68 10.29 7.68 19.51
C GLU A 68 9.48 6.57 20.19
N ARG A 69 9.98 5.32 20.06
CA ARG A 69 9.46 4.14 20.77
C ARG A 69 9.75 4.28 22.28
N GLY A 70 8.82 4.89 23.01
CA GLY A 70 8.75 4.75 24.47
C GLY A 70 8.16 3.38 24.84
N SER A 71 9.00 2.42 25.20
CA SER A 71 8.56 1.15 25.78
C SER A 71 7.93 1.40 27.16
N GLY A 72 6.64 1.09 27.31
CA GLY A 72 6.02 0.87 28.63
C GLY A 72 5.19 2.01 29.24
N GLN A 73 4.75 3.01 28.48
CA GLN A 73 3.73 3.94 28.98
C GLN A 73 2.32 3.45 28.64
N GLU A 74 1.44 3.40 29.65
CA GLU A 74 0.02 3.09 29.47
C GLU A 74 -0.62 4.08 28.48
N PRO A 75 -1.46 3.62 27.53
CA PRO A 75 -2.14 4.51 26.60
C PRO A 75 -3.07 5.45 27.36
N VAL A 76 -2.85 6.76 27.22
CA VAL A 76 -3.79 7.77 27.69
C VAL A 76 -5.05 7.68 26.81
N PRO A 77 -6.27 7.76 27.38
CA PRO A 77 -7.47 7.97 26.58
C PRO A 77 -7.24 9.11 25.58
N LEU A 78 -7.67 8.94 24.32
CA LEU A 78 -7.50 9.95 23.24
C LEU A 78 -8.01 11.36 23.64
N THR A 79 -8.82 11.43 24.69
CA THR A 79 -9.36 12.65 25.27
C THR A 79 -8.71 12.85 26.66
N PRO A 80 -7.86 13.88 26.90
CA PRO A 80 -8.02 15.25 26.40
C PRO A 80 -6.73 15.91 25.84
N HIS A 81 -5.80 15.17 25.21
CA HIS A 81 -4.48 15.71 24.80
C HIS A 81 -4.13 15.57 23.31
N LEU A 82 -5.09 15.33 22.43
CA LEU A 82 -4.84 15.40 21.00
C LEU A 82 -4.40 16.83 20.61
N ALA A 83 -3.28 16.93 19.90
CA ALA A 83 -2.83 18.21 19.36
C ALA A 83 -3.92 18.80 18.43
N PRO A 84 -4.08 20.14 18.42
CA PRO A 84 -5.07 20.79 17.55
C PRO A 84 -4.79 20.56 16.05
N GLU A 85 -3.53 20.24 15.72
CA GLU A 85 -3.09 19.87 14.38
C GLU A 85 -2.27 18.58 14.43
N ILE A 86 -2.55 17.65 13.52
CA ILE A 86 -1.87 16.37 13.37
C ILE A 86 -1.29 16.30 11.96
N ASN A 87 0.04 16.27 11.89
CA ASN A 87 0.76 16.07 10.64
C ASN A 87 1.04 14.57 10.44
N ILE A 88 0.40 13.98 9.43
CA ILE A 88 0.55 12.56 9.06
C ILE A 88 1.64 12.34 8.00
N GLY A 89 2.38 13.37 7.61
CA GLY A 89 3.39 13.31 6.56
C GLY A 89 2.82 12.82 5.22
N PRO A 90 3.49 11.88 4.52
CA PRO A 90 3.04 11.35 3.22
C PRO A 90 2.06 10.15 3.34
N ALA A 91 1.59 9.84 4.55
CA ALA A 91 0.83 8.62 4.86
C ALA A 91 -0.62 8.67 4.36
N GLY A 92 -0.82 8.32 3.07
CA GLY A 92 -2.12 8.43 2.42
C GLY A 92 -3.25 7.70 3.14
N THR A 93 -2.98 6.47 3.59
CA THR A 93 -3.94 5.65 4.33
C THR A 93 -4.31 6.27 5.68
N ALA A 94 -3.32 6.81 6.41
CA ALA A 94 -3.55 7.47 7.67
C ALA A 94 -4.47 8.69 7.50
N MET A 95 -4.23 9.54 6.49
CA MET A 95 -5.10 10.68 6.18
C MET A 95 -6.56 10.25 6.04
N ARG A 96 -6.85 9.26 5.18
CA ARG A 96 -8.25 8.85 4.89
C ARG A 96 -8.89 8.17 6.09
N PHE A 97 -8.17 7.27 6.77
CA PHE A 97 -8.74 6.52 7.88
C PHE A 97 -8.97 7.41 9.10
N LEU A 98 -8.01 8.30 9.42
CA LEU A 98 -8.15 9.26 10.50
C LEU A 98 -9.27 10.28 10.22
N THR A 99 -9.49 10.64 8.95
CA THR A 99 -10.60 11.52 8.59
C THR A 99 -11.93 10.94 9.05
N ALA A 100 -12.20 9.66 8.74
CA ALA A 100 -13.42 9.00 9.19
C ALA A 100 -13.42 8.72 10.70
N PHE A 101 -12.28 8.32 11.26
CA PHE A 101 -12.14 8.03 12.70
C PHE A 101 -12.44 9.23 13.60
N PHE A 102 -11.93 10.42 13.24
CA PHE A 102 -12.07 11.62 14.07
C PHE A 102 -13.48 12.19 14.09
N THR A 103 -14.34 11.86 13.12
CA THR A 103 -15.75 12.28 13.16
C THR A 103 -16.46 11.69 14.39
N LEU A 104 -16.11 10.45 14.78
CA LEU A 104 -16.72 9.74 15.91
C LEU A 104 -16.22 10.22 17.28
N GLN A 105 -15.11 10.95 17.35
CA GLN A 105 -14.53 11.36 18.63
C GLN A 105 -15.33 12.52 19.21
N LYS A 106 -15.87 12.37 20.41
CA LYS A 106 -16.68 13.43 21.05
C LYS A 106 -15.79 14.62 21.43
N GLN A 107 -16.27 15.85 21.21
CA GLN A 107 -15.73 17.11 21.75
C GLN A 107 -14.32 17.54 21.25
N HIS A 108 -13.92 17.19 20.03
CA HIS A 108 -12.60 17.58 19.51
C HIS A 108 -12.72 18.26 18.14
N GLN A 109 -12.01 19.38 17.99
CA GLN A 109 -11.64 19.91 16.67
C GLN A 109 -10.20 19.50 16.39
N VAL A 110 -9.96 18.90 15.23
CA VAL A 110 -8.62 18.50 14.81
C VAL A 110 -8.38 18.92 13.37
N ILE A 111 -7.19 19.46 13.09
CA ILE A 111 -6.71 19.70 11.74
C ILE A 111 -5.81 18.54 11.34
N LEU A 112 -6.20 17.81 10.28
CA LEU A 112 -5.34 16.80 9.66
C LEU A 112 -4.60 17.43 8.48
N THR A 113 -3.27 17.42 8.56
CA THR A 113 -2.36 17.93 7.52
C THR A 113 -1.31 16.88 7.15
N GLY A 114 -0.46 17.17 6.18
CA GLY A 114 0.62 16.29 5.73
C GLY A 114 1.70 17.06 4.97
N THR A 115 2.53 16.34 4.21
CA THR A 115 3.50 16.95 3.29
C THR A 115 2.82 17.79 2.21
N GLU A 116 3.57 18.66 1.54
CA GLU A 116 3.06 19.43 0.38
C GLU A 116 2.45 18.53 -0.69
N ARG A 117 3.05 17.36 -0.96
CA ARG A 117 2.45 16.37 -1.85
C ARG A 117 1.13 15.82 -1.32
N MET A 118 0.99 15.60 -0.01
CA MET A 118 -0.28 15.16 0.59
C MET A 118 -1.39 16.18 0.37
N LYS A 119 -1.10 17.48 0.46
CA LYS A 119 -2.03 18.59 0.19
C LYS A 119 -2.48 18.67 -1.27
N GLN A 120 -1.86 17.89 -2.16
CA GLN A 120 -2.25 17.77 -3.58
C GLN A 120 -2.99 16.47 -3.87
N ARG A 121 -3.16 15.57 -2.89
CA ARG A 121 -3.86 14.29 -3.07
C ARG A 121 -5.34 14.46 -2.76
N PRO A 122 -6.24 14.02 -3.66
CA PRO A 122 -7.67 14.21 -3.49
C PRO A 122 -8.17 13.50 -2.22
N ILE A 123 -9.15 14.12 -1.56
CA ILE A 123 -9.92 13.53 -0.45
C ILE A 123 -11.41 13.90 -0.52
N GLY A 124 -11.80 14.81 -1.42
CA GLY A 124 -13.14 15.37 -1.50
C GLY A 124 -14.28 14.34 -1.49
N ILE A 125 -14.14 13.25 -2.26
CA ILE A 125 -15.15 12.19 -2.31
C ILE A 125 -15.44 11.59 -0.93
N LEU A 126 -14.42 11.39 -0.09
CA LEU A 126 -14.59 10.89 1.26
C LEU A 126 -15.22 11.96 2.18
N VAL A 127 -14.76 13.21 2.07
CA VAL A 127 -15.29 14.32 2.86
C VAL A 127 -16.76 14.55 2.55
N ASP A 128 -17.16 14.52 1.28
CA ASP A 128 -18.55 14.69 0.84
C ASP A 128 -19.42 13.56 1.39
N ALA A 129 -18.96 12.29 1.29
CA ALA A 129 -19.67 11.16 1.87
C ALA A 129 -19.85 11.30 3.40
N LEU A 130 -18.80 11.72 4.12
CA LEU A 130 -18.87 11.95 5.57
C LEU A 130 -19.79 13.13 5.91
N ARG A 131 -19.76 14.23 5.14
CA ARG A 131 -20.69 15.37 5.30
C ARG A 131 -22.14 14.95 5.06
N THR A 132 -22.41 14.12 4.05
CA THR A 132 -23.73 13.52 3.81
C THR A 132 -24.17 12.66 4.99
N LEU A 133 -23.27 11.85 5.56
CA LEU A 133 -23.55 11.10 6.79
C LEU A 133 -23.86 12.00 7.99
N GLY A 134 -23.38 13.25 8.00
CA GLY A 134 -23.63 14.22 9.07
C GLY A 134 -22.38 14.82 9.72
N ALA A 135 -21.18 14.47 9.26
CA ALA A 135 -19.94 15.01 9.79
C ALA A 135 -19.75 16.50 9.44
N GLU A 136 -19.14 17.24 10.37
CA GLU A 136 -18.71 18.61 10.15
C GLU A 136 -17.22 18.63 9.81
N ILE A 137 -16.92 18.89 8.54
CA ILE A 137 -15.56 18.92 8.01
C ILE A 137 -15.41 20.18 7.14
N SER A 138 -14.36 20.97 7.32
CA SER A 138 -13.98 22.10 6.46
C SER A 138 -12.59 21.91 5.87
N TYR A 139 -12.32 22.58 4.74
CA TYR A 139 -10.98 22.66 4.16
C TYR A 139 -10.32 23.94 4.65
N GLU A 140 -9.06 23.84 5.08
CA GLU A 140 -8.33 25.01 5.61
C GLU A 140 -7.59 25.77 4.50
N GLU A 141 -7.29 25.09 3.39
CA GLU A 141 -6.58 25.68 2.25
C GLU A 141 -7.39 25.54 0.95
N LYS A 142 -7.40 24.34 0.34
CA LYS A 142 -8.01 24.09 -0.98
C LYS A 142 -9.14 23.08 -0.91
N GLU A 143 -10.31 23.44 -1.45
CA GLU A 143 -11.47 22.54 -1.53
C GLU A 143 -11.10 21.20 -2.20
N GLY A 144 -11.45 20.10 -1.55
CA GLY A 144 -11.22 18.73 -2.04
C GLY A 144 -9.86 18.13 -1.66
N PHE A 145 -8.99 18.87 -0.96
CA PHE A 145 -7.63 18.46 -0.60
C PHE A 145 -7.28 18.82 0.86
N PRO A 146 -6.41 18.04 1.54
CA PRO A 146 -5.87 18.45 2.84
C PRO A 146 -5.13 19.81 2.78
N PRO A 147 -5.00 20.55 3.90
CA PRO A 147 -5.44 20.20 5.24
C PRO A 147 -6.96 20.29 5.44
N ILE A 148 -7.50 19.42 6.29
CA ILE A 148 -8.92 19.40 6.64
C ILE A 148 -9.09 19.57 8.14
N LYS A 149 -10.07 20.38 8.52
CA LYS A 149 -10.52 20.52 9.91
C LYS A 149 -11.75 19.66 10.12
N ILE A 150 -11.74 18.87 11.17
CA ILE A 150 -12.80 17.91 11.52
C ILE A 150 -13.32 18.29 12.89
N THR A 151 -14.62 18.53 13.00
CA THR A 151 -15.33 18.70 14.28
C THR A 151 -16.02 17.39 14.63
N GLY A 152 -15.59 16.77 15.73
CA GLY A 152 -16.17 15.54 16.24
C GLY A 152 -17.48 15.73 17.00
N GLY A 153 -18.08 14.63 17.49
CA GLY A 153 -19.42 14.63 18.09
C GLY A 153 -20.55 14.35 17.09
N PHE A 154 -20.17 13.89 15.89
CA PHE A 154 -21.00 13.40 14.78
C PHE A 154 -22.44 12.98 15.15
N GLU A 155 -23.42 13.68 14.58
CA GLU A 155 -24.82 13.29 14.57
C GLU A 155 -25.20 12.73 13.20
N GLN A 156 -25.47 11.42 13.14
CA GLN A 156 -25.74 10.75 11.87
C GLN A 156 -27.09 11.17 11.27
N LYS A 157 -27.07 11.72 10.05
CA LYS A 157 -28.26 12.17 9.30
C LYS A 157 -28.89 11.07 8.44
N THR A 158 -28.10 10.12 7.97
CA THR A 158 -28.54 9.03 7.08
C THR A 158 -27.66 7.80 7.26
N ALA A 159 -28.20 6.61 6.94
CA ALA A 159 -27.43 5.38 6.77
C ALA A 159 -26.98 5.16 5.31
N GLU A 160 -27.57 5.86 4.35
CA GLU A 160 -27.36 5.64 2.92
C GLU A 160 -26.27 6.54 2.35
N ILE A 161 -25.25 5.97 1.70
CA ILE A 161 -24.19 6.70 1.02
C ILE A 161 -23.94 6.12 -0.36
N ASN A 162 -23.83 6.98 -1.36
CA ASN A 162 -23.35 6.62 -2.69
C ASN A 162 -21.89 7.05 -2.84
N ILE A 163 -21.05 6.17 -3.39
CA ILE A 163 -19.64 6.48 -3.63
C ILE A 163 -19.14 5.82 -4.92
N LYS A 164 -18.33 6.55 -5.68
CA LYS A 164 -17.69 6.03 -6.89
C LYS A 164 -16.70 4.92 -6.55
N GLY A 165 -16.87 3.75 -7.19
CA GLY A 165 -16.04 2.56 -6.97
C GLY A 165 -14.68 2.59 -7.67
N ASP A 166 -14.49 3.47 -8.65
CA ASP A 166 -13.36 3.44 -9.58
C ASP A 166 -12.19 4.38 -9.21
N ILE A 167 -12.38 5.26 -8.22
CA ILE A 167 -11.39 6.28 -7.85
C ILE A 167 -10.36 5.78 -6.83
N SER A 168 -10.81 5.33 -5.65
CA SER A 168 -9.91 4.86 -4.58
C SER A 168 -10.64 4.00 -3.56
N SER A 169 -10.18 2.76 -3.38
CA SER A 169 -10.70 1.83 -2.36
C SER A 169 -10.47 2.32 -0.93
N GLN A 170 -9.57 3.28 -0.70
CA GLN A 170 -9.32 3.85 0.62
C GLN A 170 -10.51 4.65 1.16
N TYR A 171 -11.31 5.28 0.29
CA TYR A 171 -12.50 6.01 0.72
C TYR A 171 -13.59 5.05 1.22
N ILE A 172 -13.87 4.01 0.44
CA ILE A 172 -14.78 2.92 0.83
C ILE A 172 -14.30 2.29 2.14
N THR A 173 -12.99 1.96 2.22
CA THR A 173 -12.40 1.37 3.43
C THR A 173 -12.60 2.26 4.66
N ALA A 174 -12.34 3.56 4.55
CA ALA A 174 -12.48 4.50 5.67
C ALA A 174 -13.93 4.51 6.22
N LEU A 175 -14.93 4.49 5.34
CA LEU A 175 -16.34 4.43 5.71
C LEU A 175 -16.70 3.07 6.36
N LEU A 176 -16.21 1.96 5.80
CA LEU A 176 -16.49 0.63 6.34
C LEU A 176 -15.88 0.41 7.72
N LEU A 177 -14.68 0.94 7.98
CA LEU A 177 -13.99 0.81 9.27
C LEU A 177 -14.80 1.43 10.43
N VAL A 178 -15.50 2.54 10.18
CA VAL A 178 -16.31 3.23 11.20
C VAL A 178 -17.76 2.75 11.24
N ALA A 179 -18.21 1.98 10.24
CA ALA A 179 -19.61 1.69 9.99
C ALA A 179 -20.35 1.04 11.17
N SER A 180 -19.69 0.14 11.91
CA SER A 180 -20.31 -0.55 13.06
C SER A 180 -20.54 0.36 14.27
N GLN A 181 -19.86 1.50 14.32
CA GLN A 181 -19.98 2.49 15.40
C GLN A 181 -20.97 3.61 15.07
N LEU A 182 -21.42 3.69 13.82
CA LEU A 182 -22.43 4.66 13.39
C LEU A 182 -23.80 4.28 14.01
N PRO A 183 -24.54 5.21 14.64
CA PRO A 183 -25.83 4.91 15.30
C PRO A 183 -26.87 4.21 14.41
N LEU A 184 -26.93 4.57 13.13
CA LEU A 184 -27.84 3.98 12.14
C LEU A 184 -27.17 2.87 11.29
N GLY A 185 -25.90 2.54 11.56
CA GLY A 185 -25.08 1.72 10.67
C GLY A 185 -24.75 2.42 9.36
N LEU A 186 -24.43 1.64 8.32
CA LEU A 186 -24.09 2.11 6.98
C LEU A 186 -24.65 1.16 5.90
N ASN A 187 -25.27 1.74 4.88
CA ASN A 187 -25.61 1.13 3.60
C ASN A 187 -24.86 1.91 2.51
N LEU A 188 -23.78 1.30 2.01
CA LEU A 188 -22.86 1.91 1.05
C LEU A 188 -23.15 1.38 -0.35
N HIS A 189 -23.64 2.24 -1.23
CA HIS A 189 -23.89 1.98 -2.64
C HIS A 189 -22.66 2.37 -3.46
N ILE A 190 -22.11 1.40 -4.18
CA ILE A 190 -20.96 1.57 -5.05
C ILE A 190 -21.45 1.93 -6.44
N GLU A 191 -21.16 3.16 -6.86
CA GLU A 191 -21.46 3.64 -8.21
C GLU A 191 -20.38 3.17 -9.19
N GLY A 192 -20.82 2.65 -10.34
CA GLY A 192 -19.91 2.17 -11.38
C GLY A 192 -19.18 0.87 -11.02
N GLU A 193 -18.00 0.68 -11.60
CA GLU A 193 -17.16 -0.49 -11.35
C GLU A 193 -16.30 -0.29 -10.09
N LEU A 194 -16.17 -1.34 -9.27
CA LEU A 194 -15.27 -1.33 -8.11
C LEU A 194 -13.85 -1.70 -8.52
N THR A 195 -12.96 -0.71 -8.60
CA THR A 195 -11.52 -0.97 -8.72
C THR A 195 -10.95 -1.36 -7.37
N SER A 196 -9.86 -2.13 -7.34
CA SER A 196 -9.20 -2.53 -6.08
C SER A 196 -10.10 -3.27 -5.09
N ARG A 197 -11.07 -4.06 -5.60
CA ARG A 197 -12.00 -4.90 -4.82
C ARG A 197 -11.35 -5.67 -3.67
N PRO A 198 -10.15 -6.29 -3.82
CA PRO A 198 -9.53 -7.03 -2.72
C PRO A 198 -9.28 -6.21 -1.45
N TYR A 199 -9.07 -4.89 -1.56
CA TYR A 199 -8.90 -4.02 -0.39
C TYR A 199 -10.21 -3.83 0.39
N VAL A 200 -11.36 -3.89 -0.28
CA VAL A 200 -12.68 -3.87 0.36
C VAL A 200 -12.94 -5.20 1.05
N GLU A 201 -12.66 -6.31 0.37
CA GLU A 201 -12.79 -7.67 0.91
C GLU A 201 -11.90 -7.89 2.14
N MET A 202 -10.64 -7.43 2.09
CA MET A 202 -9.73 -7.39 3.24
C MET A 202 -10.36 -6.66 4.43
N THR A 203 -10.93 -5.47 4.19
CA THR A 203 -11.56 -4.68 5.26
C THR A 203 -12.73 -5.43 5.91
N LEU A 204 -13.62 -5.99 5.08
CA LEU A 204 -14.78 -6.73 5.54
C LEU A 204 -14.40 -8.02 6.28
N SER A 205 -13.39 -8.74 5.80
CA SER A 205 -12.85 -9.94 6.46
C SER A 205 -12.27 -9.61 7.84
N MET A 206 -11.45 -8.55 7.96
CA MET A 206 -10.89 -8.13 9.23
C MET A 206 -11.96 -7.67 10.23
N LEU A 207 -12.98 -6.95 9.75
CA LEU A 207 -14.15 -6.59 10.56
C LEU A 207 -14.90 -7.84 11.04
N GLN A 208 -15.07 -8.83 10.17
CA GLN A 208 -15.71 -10.11 10.51
C GLN A 208 -14.93 -10.90 11.55
N GLN A 209 -13.59 -10.92 11.49
CA GLN A 209 -12.74 -11.53 12.52
C GLN A 209 -12.97 -10.91 13.91
N CYS A 210 -13.42 -9.65 13.95
CA CYS A 210 -13.72 -8.90 15.18
C CYS A 210 -15.21 -8.94 15.56
N GLY A 211 -15.97 -9.86 14.97
CA GLY A 211 -17.38 -10.07 15.24
C GLY A 211 -18.35 -9.10 14.54
N ILE A 212 -17.85 -8.22 13.67
CA ILE A 212 -18.69 -7.28 12.91
C ILE A 212 -19.25 -7.98 11.68
N ARG A 213 -20.57 -8.20 11.68
CA ARG A 213 -21.28 -8.81 10.55
C ARG A 213 -21.59 -7.78 9.47
N HIS A 214 -21.45 -8.19 8.22
CA HIS A 214 -21.75 -7.38 7.04
C HIS A 214 -22.54 -8.19 6.01
N GLN A 215 -23.17 -7.50 5.06
CA GLN A 215 -23.76 -8.08 3.86
C GLN A 215 -23.21 -7.34 2.64
N TRP A 216 -22.99 -8.06 1.55
CA TRP A 216 -22.61 -7.46 0.27
C TRP A 216 -23.45 -8.07 -0.85
N ASN A 217 -24.42 -7.30 -1.32
CA ASN A 217 -25.37 -7.72 -2.34
C ASN A 217 -25.28 -6.79 -3.55
N GLY A 218 -24.79 -7.31 -4.68
CA GLY A 218 -24.53 -6.51 -5.88
C GLY A 218 -23.54 -5.37 -5.56
N ASN A 219 -24.01 -4.13 -5.72
CA ASN A 219 -23.21 -2.94 -5.48
C ASN A 219 -23.42 -2.33 -4.07
N VAL A 220 -24.15 -3.00 -3.18
CA VAL A 220 -24.47 -2.47 -1.85
C VAL A 220 -23.77 -3.27 -0.76
N ILE A 221 -23.04 -2.57 0.11
CA ILE A 221 -22.43 -3.12 1.32
C ILE A 221 -23.18 -2.56 2.54
N SER A 222 -23.71 -3.44 3.39
CA SER A 222 -24.48 -3.07 4.57
C SER A 222 -23.81 -3.56 5.85
N ILE A 223 -23.61 -2.66 6.81
CA ILE A 223 -23.07 -2.94 8.14
C ILE A 223 -23.97 -2.25 9.17
N LYS A 224 -24.58 -3.02 10.08
CA LYS A 224 -25.41 -2.47 11.17
C LYS A 224 -24.55 -1.98 12.33
N ASN A 225 -25.10 -1.08 13.13
CA ASN A 225 -24.55 -0.75 14.45
C ASN A 225 -24.41 -2.02 15.30
N GLN A 226 -23.20 -2.32 15.74
CA GLN A 226 -22.92 -3.50 16.56
C GLN A 226 -21.57 -3.36 17.27
N PRO A 227 -21.42 -3.92 18.48
CA PRO A 227 -20.17 -3.84 19.22
C PRO A 227 -19.10 -4.78 18.65
N PHE A 228 -17.84 -4.39 18.78
CA PHE A 228 -16.70 -5.28 18.57
C PHE A 228 -16.65 -6.40 19.62
N GLN A 229 -16.24 -7.59 19.18
CA GLN A 229 -15.93 -8.72 20.06
C GLN A 229 -14.43 -8.80 20.36
N PRO A 230 -14.01 -9.35 21.51
CA PRO A 230 -12.60 -9.62 21.78
C PRO A 230 -12.00 -10.54 20.71
N ALA A 231 -10.90 -10.10 20.10
CA ALA A 231 -10.22 -10.83 19.03
C ALA A 231 -8.73 -10.48 18.99
N THR A 232 -7.95 -11.28 18.26
CA THR A 232 -6.56 -10.96 17.91
C THR A 232 -6.43 -11.03 16.39
N ILE A 233 -6.08 -9.91 15.77
CA ILE A 233 -5.73 -9.86 14.35
C ILE A 233 -4.22 -10.08 14.23
N TYR A 234 -3.84 -11.16 13.55
CA TYR A 234 -2.46 -11.36 13.12
C TYR A 234 -2.28 -10.73 11.74
N VAL A 235 -1.39 -9.76 11.61
CA VAL A 235 -1.08 -9.12 10.32
C VAL A 235 -0.18 -10.03 9.50
N GLU A 236 -0.58 -10.35 8.28
CA GLU A 236 0.21 -11.17 7.36
C GLU A 236 1.46 -10.40 6.88
N PRO A 237 2.57 -11.07 6.50
CA PRO A 237 3.68 -10.40 5.82
C PRO A 237 3.25 -9.77 4.49
N ASP A 238 3.91 -8.68 4.08
CA ASP A 238 3.44 -7.84 2.97
C ASP A 238 3.66 -8.49 1.58
N TRP A 239 2.56 -8.83 0.89
CA TRP A 239 2.62 -9.42 -0.46
C TRP A 239 3.08 -8.43 -1.53
N SER A 240 2.86 -7.13 -1.35
CA SER A 240 3.43 -6.13 -2.26
C SER A 240 4.94 -6.08 -2.14
N ALA A 241 5.49 -6.17 -0.92
CA ALA A 241 6.92 -6.24 -0.66
C ALA A 241 7.53 -7.54 -1.21
N ALA A 242 6.79 -8.66 -1.11
CA ALA A 242 7.20 -9.93 -1.71
C ALA A 242 7.45 -9.80 -3.21
N SER A 243 6.70 -8.94 -3.91
CA SER A 243 6.83 -8.78 -5.37
C SER A 243 8.25 -8.42 -5.82
N TYR A 244 9.00 -7.66 -5.03
CA TYR A 244 10.39 -7.29 -5.36
C TYR A 244 11.31 -8.51 -5.33
N TRP A 245 11.07 -9.46 -4.43
CA TRP A 245 11.79 -10.73 -4.37
C TRP A 245 11.43 -11.66 -5.53
N TYR A 246 10.18 -11.64 -5.98
CA TYR A 246 9.80 -12.30 -7.22
C TYR A 246 10.49 -11.68 -8.45
N ALA A 247 10.61 -10.35 -8.50
CA ALA A 247 11.34 -9.68 -9.57
C ALA A 247 12.82 -10.04 -9.58
N ILE A 248 13.47 -10.05 -8.41
CA ILE A 248 14.85 -10.53 -8.23
C ILE A 248 14.98 -11.96 -8.74
N ALA A 249 14.12 -12.87 -8.26
CA ALA A 249 14.12 -14.27 -8.70
C ALA A 249 13.98 -14.39 -10.22
N ALA A 250 13.13 -13.56 -10.84
CA ALA A 250 12.88 -13.59 -12.28
C ALA A 250 14.07 -13.13 -13.12
N LEU A 251 14.92 -12.26 -12.58
CA LEU A 251 16.11 -11.74 -13.27
C LEU A 251 17.40 -12.52 -12.97
N CYS A 252 17.38 -13.41 -11.98
CA CYS A 252 18.44 -14.36 -11.71
C CYS A 252 18.46 -15.52 -12.71
N ASP A 253 19.65 -16.11 -12.90
CA ASP A 253 19.83 -17.37 -13.63
C ASP A 253 19.38 -18.55 -12.76
N GLU A 254 19.71 -18.48 -11.46
CA GLU A 254 19.31 -19.45 -10.43
C GLU A 254 18.80 -18.72 -9.19
N ALA A 255 17.64 -19.12 -8.69
CA ALA A 255 17.07 -18.54 -7.47
C ALA A 255 16.44 -19.60 -6.58
N GLU A 256 16.78 -19.56 -5.29
CA GLU A 256 16.11 -20.27 -4.21
C GLU A 256 15.91 -19.28 -3.04
N ILE A 257 14.74 -18.63 -2.99
CA ILE A 257 14.43 -17.60 -1.99
C ILE A 257 13.30 -18.07 -1.10
N PHE A 258 13.50 -18.07 0.22
CA PHE A 258 12.44 -18.36 1.18
C PHE A 258 11.86 -17.08 1.78
N LEU A 259 10.53 -16.96 1.74
CA LEU A 259 9.77 -15.87 2.33
C LEU A 259 8.84 -16.46 3.42
N PRO A 260 9.28 -16.55 4.69
CA PRO A 260 8.48 -17.06 5.79
C PRO A 260 7.22 -16.23 6.03
N GLY A 261 6.17 -16.89 6.51
CA GLY A 261 4.90 -16.30 6.94
C GLY A 261 3.91 -15.97 5.81
N LEU A 262 4.34 -15.92 4.55
CA LEU A 262 3.44 -15.79 3.41
C LEU A 262 2.64 -17.08 3.19
N THR A 263 1.32 -16.95 3.06
CA THR A 263 0.39 -18.09 2.96
C THR A 263 -0.30 -18.12 1.60
N LEU A 264 -0.70 -19.32 1.16
CA LEU A 264 -1.44 -19.48 -0.10
C LEU A 264 -2.81 -18.77 -0.08
N TYR A 265 -3.48 -18.79 1.07
CA TYR A 265 -4.75 -18.12 1.30
C TYR A 265 -4.50 -16.83 2.06
N SER A 266 -4.41 -15.72 1.33
CA SER A 266 -4.13 -14.39 1.85
C SER A 266 -5.31 -13.44 1.63
N LEU A 267 -5.51 -12.50 2.55
CA LEU A 267 -6.44 -11.38 2.35
C LEU A 267 -5.90 -10.31 1.38
N GLN A 268 -4.61 -10.36 1.06
CA GLN A 268 -3.95 -9.41 0.20
C GLN A 268 -4.11 -9.81 -1.26
N GLY A 269 -4.78 -8.96 -2.06
CA GLY A 269 -4.95 -9.18 -3.50
C GLY A 269 -3.61 -9.31 -4.25
N ASP A 270 -2.55 -8.73 -3.70
CA ASP A 270 -1.20 -8.78 -4.25
C ASP A 270 -0.57 -10.19 -4.19
N SER A 271 -1.17 -11.15 -3.49
CA SER A 271 -0.77 -12.57 -3.52
C SER A 271 -0.87 -13.21 -4.92
N THR A 272 -1.65 -12.62 -5.83
CA THR A 272 -1.70 -12.98 -7.26
C THR A 272 -0.35 -12.84 -7.98
N ILE A 273 0.64 -12.17 -7.36
CA ILE A 273 2.01 -12.14 -7.87
C ILE A 273 2.57 -13.55 -8.11
N THR A 274 2.15 -14.55 -7.34
CA THR A 274 2.49 -15.97 -7.54
C THR A 274 2.13 -16.44 -8.95
N GLU A 275 0.89 -16.20 -9.39
CA GLU A 275 0.38 -16.56 -10.71
C GLU A 275 0.99 -15.73 -11.82
N ILE A 276 1.18 -14.42 -11.59
CA ILE A 276 1.82 -13.52 -12.56
C ILE A 276 3.26 -13.97 -12.81
N MET A 277 4.01 -14.27 -11.75
CA MET A 277 5.43 -14.57 -11.82
C MET A 277 5.72 -16.01 -12.23
N ALA A 278 4.73 -16.90 -12.12
CA ALA A 278 4.75 -18.17 -12.82
C ALA A 278 4.99 -17.98 -14.32
N ASN A 279 4.46 -16.92 -14.97
CA ASN A 279 4.74 -16.65 -16.39
C ASN A 279 6.23 -16.39 -16.68
N PHE A 280 6.98 -15.88 -15.70
CA PHE A 280 8.41 -15.55 -15.81
C PHE A 280 9.33 -16.66 -15.30
N GLY A 281 8.77 -17.88 -15.14
CA GLY A 281 9.50 -19.07 -14.73
C GLY A 281 9.79 -19.10 -13.23
N ILE A 282 8.93 -18.48 -12.40
CA ILE A 282 9.05 -18.57 -10.94
C ILE A 282 8.01 -19.55 -10.40
N THR A 283 8.49 -20.61 -9.78
CA THR A 283 7.64 -21.58 -9.10
C THR A 283 7.57 -21.22 -7.61
N SER A 284 6.35 -21.07 -7.11
CA SER A 284 6.04 -20.78 -5.70
C SER A 284 5.62 -22.04 -4.98
N GLN A 285 6.42 -22.53 -4.03
CA GLN A 285 6.12 -23.72 -3.23
C GLN A 285 5.83 -23.32 -1.79
N PHE A 286 4.57 -23.46 -1.36
CA PHE A 286 4.16 -23.18 0.01
C PHE A 286 4.47 -24.37 0.91
N LYS A 287 5.47 -24.21 1.79
CA LYS A 287 5.92 -25.22 2.78
C LYS A 287 6.73 -24.53 3.88
N ASP A 288 7.01 -25.25 4.96
CA ASP A 288 7.86 -24.77 6.07
C ASP A 288 7.37 -23.45 6.71
N GLY A 289 6.07 -23.18 6.62
CA GLY A 289 5.45 -21.95 7.15
C GLY A 289 5.70 -20.70 6.30
N GLY A 290 6.01 -20.84 5.00
CA GLY A 290 6.15 -19.72 4.07
C GLY A 290 6.09 -20.15 2.61
N VAL A 291 6.66 -19.32 1.72
CA VAL A 291 6.78 -19.64 0.30
C VAL A 291 8.24 -19.70 -0.14
N TRP A 292 8.60 -20.78 -0.81
CA TRP A 292 9.87 -20.92 -1.52
C TRP A 292 9.69 -20.52 -2.97
N LEU A 293 10.50 -19.58 -3.43
CA LEU A 293 10.60 -19.16 -4.82
C LEU A 293 11.74 -19.92 -5.48
N ARG A 294 11.46 -20.56 -6.61
CA ARG A 294 12.46 -21.26 -7.42
C ARG A 294 12.42 -20.78 -8.87
N LYS A 295 13.61 -20.50 -9.43
CA LYS A 295 13.74 -20.22 -10.86
C LYS A 295 13.67 -21.53 -11.65
N GLU A 296 12.65 -21.66 -12.47
CA GLU A 296 12.44 -22.74 -13.43
C GLU A 296 12.33 -22.09 -14.83
N PRO A 297 13.46 -21.93 -15.55
CA PRO A 297 13.51 -21.21 -16.81
C PRO A 297 12.48 -21.74 -17.83
N LYS A 298 11.69 -20.85 -18.42
CA LYS A 298 10.77 -21.18 -19.51
C LYS A 298 10.51 -19.98 -20.40
N VAL A 299 9.94 -20.24 -21.57
CA VAL A 299 9.51 -19.20 -22.51
C VAL A 299 8.36 -18.41 -21.90
N VAL A 300 8.49 -17.08 -21.88
CA VAL A 300 7.46 -16.16 -21.40
C VAL A 300 6.37 -16.03 -22.46
N VAL A 301 5.15 -16.46 -22.15
CA VAL A 301 4.05 -16.55 -23.14
C VAL A 301 2.98 -15.49 -22.94
N ARG A 302 2.62 -15.16 -21.70
CA ARG A 302 1.57 -14.18 -21.41
C ARG A 302 2.11 -12.78 -21.68
N LYS A 303 1.35 -12.02 -22.48
CA LYS A 303 1.65 -10.62 -22.84
C LYS A 303 0.61 -9.62 -22.37
N ILE A 304 -0.45 -10.06 -21.71
CA ILE A 304 -1.54 -9.18 -21.26
C ILE A 304 -1.70 -9.35 -19.76
N PHE A 305 -1.62 -8.25 -19.02
CA PHE A 305 -1.80 -8.24 -17.57
C PHE A 305 -2.79 -7.14 -17.17
N ASP A 306 -3.67 -7.45 -16.24
CA ASP A 306 -4.62 -6.50 -15.66
C ASP A 306 -4.29 -6.31 -14.19
N PHE A 307 -4.11 -5.05 -13.78
CA PHE A 307 -3.75 -4.69 -12.41
C PHE A 307 -4.89 -4.04 -11.64
N LYS A 308 -6.13 -4.08 -12.15
CA LYS A 308 -7.29 -3.48 -11.48
C LYS A 308 -7.50 -3.96 -10.04
N THR A 309 -7.17 -5.22 -9.76
CA THR A 309 -7.31 -5.86 -8.44
C THR A 309 -6.02 -5.86 -7.61
N CYS A 310 -4.87 -5.63 -8.23
CA CYS A 310 -3.54 -5.63 -7.60
C CYS A 310 -2.66 -4.47 -8.13
N PRO A 311 -3.15 -3.21 -8.05
CA PRO A 311 -2.51 -2.06 -8.71
C PRO A 311 -1.09 -1.79 -8.21
N ASP A 312 -0.80 -2.20 -6.99
CA ASP A 312 0.47 -1.98 -6.31
C ASP A 312 1.57 -2.96 -6.78
N LEU A 313 1.23 -3.99 -7.58
CA LEU A 313 2.17 -4.88 -8.28
C LEU A 313 2.64 -4.35 -9.64
N ALA A 314 1.93 -3.36 -10.20
CA ALA A 314 2.12 -2.95 -11.60
C ALA A 314 3.55 -2.52 -11.90
N GLN A 315 4.14 -1.66 -11.07
CA GLN A 315 5.51 -1.16 -11.26
C GLN A 315 6.52 -2.31 -11.30
N THR A 316 6.43 -3.25 -10.36
CA THR A 316 7.31 -4.42 -10.29
C THR A 316 7.24 -5.26 -11.56
N VAL A 317 6.04 -5.63 -12.00
CA VAL A 317 5.85 -6.52 -13.15
C VAL A 317 6.22 -5.81 -14.46
N ILE A 318 5.89 -4.52 -14.61
CA ILE A 318 6.27 -3.73 -15.79
C ILE A 318 7.79 -3.64 -15.91
N VAL A 319 8.50 -3.39 -14.80
CA VAL A 319 9.97 -3.36 -14.80
C VAL A 319 10.56 -4.72 -15.12
N VAL A 320 9.98 -5.83 -14.62
CA VAL A 320 10.42 -7.19 -15.00
C VAL A 320 10.27 -7.44 -16.50
N CYS A 321 9.12 -7.08 -17.10
CA CYS A 321 8.93 -7.17 -18.55
C CYS A 321 9.99 -6.36 -19.30
N ALA A 322 10.24 -5.12 -18.88
CA ALA A 322 11.24 -4.25 -19.49
C ALA A 322 12.66 -4.83 -19.36
N ALA A 323 13.03 -5.31 -18.18
CA ALA A 323 14.32 -5.91 -17.89
C ALA A 323 14.58 -7.16 -18.74
N LEU A 324 13.56 -7.97 -19.00
CA LEU A 324 13.63 -9.18 -19.82
C LEU A 324 13.46 -8.92 -21.33
N GLY A 325 13.16 -7.70 -21.75
CA GLY A 325 12.88 -7.37 -23.15
C GLY A 325 11.58 -7.99 -23.67
N HIS A 326 10.59 -8.16 -22.79
CA HIS A 326 9.31 -8.80 -23.08
C HIS A 326 8.22 -7.77 -23.37
N ASP A 327 7.87 -7.60 -24.64
CA ASP A 327 6.74 -6.76 -25.05
C ASP A 327 5.42 -7.25 -24.41
N ALA A 328 4.71 -6.33 -23.78
CA ALA A 328 3.48 -6.61 -23.04
C ALA A 328 2.47 -5.46 -23.11
N SER A 329 1.23 -5.75 -22.77
CA SER A 329 0.12 -4.81 -22.64
C SER A 329 -0.47 -4.89 -21.25
N PHE A 330 -0.77 -3.73 -20.67
CA PHE A 330 -1.25 -3.58 -19.31
C PHE A 330 -2.55 -2.79 -19.27
N THR A 331 -3.47 -3.19 -18.40
CA THR A 331 -4.74 -2.49 -18.11
C THR A 331 -4.89 -2.28 -16.60
N GLY A 332 -5.85 -1.45 -16.19
CA GLY A 332 -6.14 -1.23 -14.77
C GLY A 332 -5.13 -0.31 -14.09
N LEU A 333 -4.44 0.56 -14.85
CA LEU A 333 -3.41 1.45 -14.32
C LEU A 333 -3.91 2.85 -13.94
N GLU A 334 -5.21 3.10 -14.04
CA GLU A 334 -5.79 4.44 -13.91
C GLU A 334 -5.55 5.04 -12.53
N THR A 335 -5.66 4.20 -11.49
CA THR A 335 -5.47 4.62 -10.10
C THR A 335 -4.03 5.03 -9.79
N LEU A 336 -3.04 4.61 -10.60
CA LEU A 336 -1.63 4.90 -10.38
C LEU A 336 -1.25 6.37 -10.59
N LYS A 337 -2.06 7.12 -11.35
CA LYS A 337 -1.82 8.55 -11.66
C LYS A 337 -2.00 9.47 -10.44
N ILE A 338 -2.75 9.03 -9.43
CA ILE A 338 -3.14 9.83 -8.25
C ILE A 338 -2.53 9.30 -6.93
N LYS A 339 -1.52 8.43 -7.03
CA LYS A 339 -0.81 7.84 -5.89
C LYS A 339 0.26 8.83 -5.36
N GLU A 340 1.29 8.30 -4.72
CA GLU A 340 2.47 9.04 -4.23
C GLU A 340 3.01 10.01 -5.29
N THR A 341 3.24 9.50 -6.49
CA THR A 341 3.55 10.27 -7.71
C THR A 341 2.58 9.86 -8.83
N ASP A 342 2.67 10.49 -10.00
CA ASP A 342 2.12 9.88 -11.22
C ASP A 342 3.04 8.72 -11.62
N ARG A 343 2.74 7.53 -11.10
CA ARG A 343 3.57 6.34 -11.26
C ARG A 343 3.65 5.88 -12.71
N VAL A 344 2.61 6.16 -13.52
CA VAL A 344 2.63 5.86 -14.96
C VAL A 344 3.66 6.74 -15.63
N LYS A 345 3.63 8.05 -15.36
CA LYS A 345 4.59 8.99 -15.93
C LYS A 345 6.02 8.71 -15.45
N ALA A 346 6.18 8.35 -14.18
CA ALA A 346 7.46 7.95 -13.60
C ALA A 346 8.01 6.69 -14.33
N LEU A 347 7.22 5.62 -14.46
CA LEU A 347 7.61 4.43 -15.22
C LEU A 347 8.01 4.77 -16.67
N GLN A 348 7.24 5.60 -17.37
CA GLN A 348 7.57 6.04 -18.72
C GLN A 348 8.93 6.72 -18.81
N THR A 349 9.24 7.57 -17.83
CA THR A 349 10.46 8.36 -17.79
C THR A 349 11.67 7.49 -17.48
N GLU A 350 11.54 6.64 -16.47
CA GLU A 350 12.64 5.82 -15.96
C GLU A 350 12.94 4.63 -16.89
N LEU A 351 11.93 4.01 -17.50
CA LEU A 351 12.13 2.95 -18.51
C LEU A 351 12.77 3.47 -19.81
N ALA A 352 12.52 4.72 -20.19
CA ALA A 352 13.13 5.31 -21.38
C ALA A 352 14.66 5.38 -21.28
N LYS A 353 15.21 5.44 -20.06
CA LYS A 353 16.66 5.46 -19.80
C LYS A 353 17.35 4.16 -20.21
N ILE A 354 16.61 3.05 -20.31
CA ILE A 354 17.08 1.75 -20.81
C ILE A 354 16.50 1.42 -22.20
N GLY A 355 16.02 2.43 -22.93
CA GLY A 355 15.49 2.28 -24.30
C GLY A 355 14.13 1.60 -24.40
N VAL A 356 13.36 1.50 -23.31
CA VAL A 356 12.05 0.88 -23.27
C VAL A 356 10.95 1.95 -23.23
N GLU A 357 9.95 1.83 -24.09
CA GLU A 357 8.82 2.77 -24.17
C GLU A 357 7.55 2.16 -23.55
N LEU A 358 6.85 2.91 -22.69
CA LEU A 358 5.52 2.55 -22.17
C LEU A 358 4.48 3.56 -22.69
N VAL A 359 3.63 3.14 -23.62
CA VAL A 359 2.73 4.06 -24.33
C VAL A 359 1.26 3.76 -23.99
N GLU A 360 0.55 4.76 -23.48
CA GLU A 360 -0.90 4.70 -23.25
C GLU A 360 -1.66 4.89 -24.58
N LYS A 361 -2.56 3.96 -24.91
CA LYS A 361 -3.52 4.07 -26.02
C LYS A 361 -4.87 3.51 -25.58
N GLY A 362 -5.83 4.39 -25.28
CA GLY A 362 -7.18 4.00 -24.89
C GLY A 362 -7.23 3.10 -23.65
N GLN A 363 -6.60 3.54 -22.55
CA GLN A 363 -6.47 2.80 -21.27
C GLN A 363 -5.68 1.49 -21.34
N VAL A 364 -5.14 1.14 -22.50
CA VAL A 364 -4.17 0.04 -22.66
C VAL A 364 -2.77 0.63 -22.74
N TYR A 365 -1.88 0.15 -21.88
CA TYR A 365 -0.49 0.59 -21.81
C TYR A 365 0.40 -0.46 -22.47
N LYS A 366 1.03 -0.10 -23.59
CA LYS A 366 1.88 -1.01 -24.37
C LYS A 366 3.34 -0.76 -24.06
N LEU A 367 4.03 -1.80 -23.63
CA LEU A 367 5.48 -1.83 -23.47
C LEU A 367 6.13 -2.25 -24.77
N ASN A 368 7.08 -1.45 -25.24
CA ASN A 368 7.88 -1.71 -26.42
C ASN A 368 9.35 -1.77 -26.02
N CYS A 369 9.93 -2.95 -26.15
CA CYS A 369 11.31 -3.26 -25.80
C CYS A 369 12.24 -3.32 -27.02
N ALA A 370 11.78 -2.95 -28.22
CA ALA A 370 12.55 -3.09 -29.46
C ALA A 370 13.92 -2.36 -29.46
N LYS A 371 14.02 -1.25 -28.71
CA LYS A 371 15.25 -0.45 -28.56
C LYS A 371 15.93 -0.64 -27.20
N ARG A 372 15.51 -1.66 -26.43
CA ARG A 372 16.05 -1.93 -25.10
C ARG A 372 17.57 -2.06 -25.17
N SER A 373 18.24 -1.37 -24.26
CA SER A 373 19.69 -1.45 -24.06
C SER A 373 20.00 -1.76 -22.60
N ILE A 374 21.19 -2.30 -22.36
CA ILE A 374 21.74 -2.53 -21.02
C ILE A 374 22.93 -1.58 -20.90
N PRO A 375 22.76 -0.39 -20.32
CA PRO A 375 23.87 0.54 -20.11
C PRO A 375 24.82 0.03 -19.02
N GLU A 376 26.04 0.57 -18.96
CA GLU A 376 26.97 0.31 -17.85
C GLU A 376 26.45 0.89 -16.52
N LYS A 377 25.77 2.04 -16.61
CA LYS A 377 25.17 2.72 -15.46
C LYS A 377 23.79 3.27 -15.81
N VAL A 378 22.86 3.20 -14.86
CA VAL A 378 21.58 3.93 -14.93
C VAL A 378 21.31 4.64 -13.60
N PHE A 379 20.78 5.86 -13.67
CA PHE A 379 20.29 6.60 -12.51
C PHE A 379 18.75 6.60 -12.52
N ILE A 380 18.12 6.25 -11.40
CA ILE A 380 16.68 6.14 -11.25
C ILE A 380 16.16 7.17 -10.26
N ASN A 381 15.27 8.06 -10.73
CA ASN A 381 14.57 8.98 -9.84
C ASN A 381 13.43 8.25 -9.12
N THR A 382 13.24 8.54 -7.84
CA THR A 382 12.23 7.85 -7.01
C THR A 382 10.94 8.63 -6.88
N TYR A 383 10.98 9.95 -7.09
CA TYR A 383 9.80 10.83 -6.99
C TYR A 383 9.09 10.71 -5.63
N GLU A 384 9.86 10.52 -4.55
CA GLU A 384 9.35 10.26 -3.19
C GLU A 384 8.44 9.01 -3.11
N ASP A 385 8.54 8.09 -4.06
CA ASP A 385 7.76 6.85 -4.13
C ASP A 385 8.62 5.61 -3.89
N HIS A 386 8.41 4.99 -2.73
CA HIS A 386 9.06 3.74 -2.33
C HIS A 386 8.94 2.63 -3.38
N ARG A 387 7.83 2.57 -4.12
CA ARG A 387 7.62 1.54 -5.13
C ARG A 387 8.49 1.77 -6.37
N MET A 388 8.82 3.02 -6.71
CA MET A 388 9.75 3.31 -7.79
C MET A 388 11.16 2.82 -7.44
N ALA A 389 11.65 3.13 -6.23
CA ALA A 389 12.94 2.65 -5.76
C ALA A 389 13.03 1.11 -5.79
N MET A 390 12.08 0.43 -5.15
CA MET A 390 12.12 -1.02 -4.98
C MET A 390 11.81 -1.79 -6.27
N ALA A 391 10.98 -1.26 -7.18
CA ALA A 391 10.69 -1.93 -8.45
C ALA A 391 11.88 -1.89 -9.42
N PHE A 392 12.72 -0.85 -9.35
CA PHE A 392 13.90 -0.69 -10.21
C PHE A 392 15.18 -1.29 -9.61
N ALA A 393 15.26 -1.48 -8.30
CA ALA A 393 16.41 -2.11 -7.65
C ALA A 393 16.84 -3.48 -8.25
N PRO A 394 15.92 -4.38 -8.66
CA PRO A 394 16.27 -5.65 -9.30
C PRO A 394 17.06 -5.50 -10.61
N LEU A 395 17.04 -4.33 -11.26
CA LEU A 395 17.84 -4.08 -12.46
C LEU A 395 19.35 -4.23 -12.21
N ALA A 396 19.81 -4.15 -10.95
CA ALA A 396 21.22 -4.35 -10.60
C ALA A 396 21.73 -5.78 -10.86
N LEU A 397 20.84 -6.72 -11.19
CA LEU A 397 21.18 -8.06 -11.69
C LEU A 397 21.58 -8.09 -13.17
N ILE A 398 21.22 -7.05 -13.94
CA ILE A 398 21.48 -6.98 -15.38
C ILE A 398 22.26 -5.74 -15.80
N ILE A 399 22.15 -4.64 -15.04
CA ILE A 399 22.92 -3.41 -15.24
C ILE A 399 24.04 -3.37 -14.19
N PRO A 400 25.30 -3.16 -14.59
CA PRO A 400 26.44 -3.18 -13.66
C PRO A 400 26.31 -2.18 -12.50
N GLU A 401 25.81 -0.97 -12.77
CA GLU A 401 25.62 0.07 -11.75
C GLU A 401 24.21 0.68 -11.84
N VAL A 402 23.40 0.45 -10.81
CA VAL A 402 22.08 1.10 -10.67
C VAL A 402 22.13 2.07 -9.52
N GLU A 403 22.05 3.36 -9.82
CA GLU A 403 21.96 4.42 -8.81
C GLU A 403 20.50 4.78 -8.57
N ILE A 404 20.04 4.75 -7.32
CA ILE A 404 18.67 5.09 -6.91
C ILE A 404 18.69 6.40 -6.10
N GLU A 405 17.86 7.36 -6.49
CA GLU A 405 17.65 8.63 -5.78
C GLU A 405 16.99 8.44 -4.40
N ASP A 406 17.48 9.11 -3.37
CA ASP A 406 16.93 9.10 -2.00
C ASP A 406 16.59 7.69 -1.46
N PHE A 407 17.60 7.03 -0.91
CA PHE A 407 17.43 5.69 -0.36
C PHE A 407 16.43 5.60 0.80
N ASN A 408 16.13 6.69 1.51
CA ASN A 408 15.22 6.65 2.66
C ASN A 408 13.76 6.48 2.22
N VAL A 409 13.44 6.68 0.93
CA VAL A 409 12.08 6.62 0.43
C VAL A 409 11.38 5.27 0.73
N VAL A 410 12.15 4.17 0.84
CA VAL A 410 11.61 2.83 1.12
C VAL A 410 11.07 2.66 2.54
N GLU A 411 11.47 3.51 3.50
CA GLU A 411 10.99 3.49 4.89
C GLU A 411 9.46 3.60 4.98
N LYS A 412 8.83 4.16 3.94
CA LYS A 412 7.38 4.27 3.84
C LYS A 412 6.64 2.91 3.91
N SER A 413 7.25 1.81 3.47
CA SER A 413 6.63 0.49 3.53
C SER A 413 7.57 -0.66 3.87
N TYR A 414 8.85 -0.55 3.50
CA TYR A 414 9.83 -1.62 3.71
C TYR A 414 11.20 -1.03 4.15
N PRO A 415 11.31 -0.54 5.41
CA PRO A 415 12.54 0.08 5.90
C PRO A 415 13.79 -0.80 5.76
N GLY A 416 13.65 -2.11 6.00
CA GLY A 416 14.76 -3.07 5.92
C GLY A 416 15.16 -3.49 4.49
N PHE A 417 14.55 -2.92 3.44
CA PHE A 417 14.73 -3.41 2.06
C PHE A 417 16.21 -3.47 1.63
N TRP A 418 16.96 -2.40 1.88
CA TRP A 418 18.36 -2.34 1.46
C TRP A 418 19.26 -3.32 2.23
N ASP A 419 18.98 -3.54 3.51
CA ASP A 419 19.73 -4.50 4.32
C ASP A 419 19.40 -5.94 3.92
N ASP A 420 18.15 -6.21 3.56
CA ASP A 420 17.75 -7.50 3.00
C ASP A 420 18.41 -7.74 1.63
N LEU A 421 18.57 -6.71 0.78
CA LEU A 421 19.36 -6.83 -0.45
C LEU A 421 20.83 -7.16 -0.15
N LYS A 422 21.46 -6.51 0.84
CA LYS A 422 22.84 -6.86 1.27
C LYS A 422 22.91 -8.32 1.72
N LYS A 423 21.94 -8.77 2.52
CA LYS A 423 21.82 -10.19 2.95
C LYS A 423 21.68 -11.14 1.77
N ALA A 424 21.01 -10.71 0.71
CA ALA A 424 20.87 -11.43 -0.56
C ALA A 424 22.11 -11.33 -1.48
N GLY A 425 23.19 -10.67 -1.04
CA GLY A 425 24.47 -10.58 -1.73
C GLY A 425 24.60 -9.38 -2.69
N PHE A 426 23.65 -8.43 -2.69
CA PHE A 426 23.81 -7.18 -3.42
C PHE A 426 24.87 -6.31 -2.74
N LYS A 427 25.69 -5.63 -3.54
CA LYS A 427 26.54 -4.54 -3.05
C LYS A 427 25.70 -3.28 -3.01
N VAL A 428 25.64 -2.64 -1.84
CA VAL A 428 24.89 -1.41 -1.59
C VAL A 428 25.85 -0.38 -1.03
N THR A 429 26.04 0.72 -1.75
CA THR A 429 26.92 1.84 -1.36
C THR A 429 26.07 3.10 -1.22
N TYR A 430 26.25 3.87 -0.14
CA TYR A 430 25.52 5.12 0.16
C TYR A 430 26.37 6.35 -0.14
#